data_AF-A0AA39TBA9-F1
#
_entry.id   AF-A0AA39TBA9-F1
#
_cell.length_a   1.000
_cell.length_b   1.000
_cell.length_c   1.000
_cell.angle_alpha   90.00
_cell.angle_beta   90.00
_cell.angle_gamma   90.00
#
_symmetry.space_group_name_H-M   'P 1'
#
loop_
_entity.id
_entity.type
_entity.pdbx_description
1 polymer ?
#
loop_
_entity_poly.entity_id
_entity_poly.type
_entity_poly.pdbx_seq_one_letter_code
_entity_poly.pdbx_strand_id
1 'polypeptide(L)'
;MIPHKTKHGAAALARLKAYEGIPPPYDKIKRMVIPDALKMIPHKTKHGAAALARLKAYEGIPPPYDKIKRMVIPDALKALRLQKGHKYCLLGKLSSEVGWNHYDTIKELEKKRKERAHVTYERKK
;
A
#
# COMPACT_ATOMS: atom_id res chain seq x y z
N MET A 1 0.98 -3.10 -21.91
CA MET A 1 0.16 -4.31 -21.71
C MET A 1 0.50 -4.91 -20.35
N ILE A 2 -0.47 -4.92 -19.44
CA ILE A 2 -0.25 -5.11 -18.00
C ILE A 2 0.02 -6.60 -17.71
N PRO A 3 1.03 -6.96 -16.90
CA PRO A 3 1.36 -8.36 -16.62
C PRO A 3 0.21 -9.20 -16.05
N HIS A 4 -0.80 -8.58 -15.41
CA HIS A 4 -1.99 -9.28 -14.89
C HIS A 4 -2.93 -9.83 -15.98
N LYS A 5 -2.85 -9.36 -17.24
CA LYS A 5 -3.66 -9.87 -18.37
C LYS A 5 -3.02 -11.08 -19.05
N THR A 6 -1.87 -11.53 -18.57
CA THR A 6 -1.23 -12.77 -19.01
C THR A 6 -1.77 -13.94 -18.19
N LYS A 7 -1.67 -15.19 -18.70
CA LYS A 7 -2.13 -16.39 -17.97
C LYS A 7 -1.52 -16.49 -16.55
N HIS A 8 -0.27 -16.07 -16.37
CA HIS A 8 0.40 -16.04 -15.06
C HIS A 8 -0.08 -14.87 -14.18
N GLY A 9 -0.38 -13.73 -14.80
CA GLY A 9 -0.99 -12.58 -14.16
C GLY A 9 -2.40 -12.85 -13.62
N ALA A 10 -3.21 -13.61 -14.35
CA ALA A 10 -4.54 -14.04 -13.92
C ALA A 10 -4.48 -14.99 -12.72
N ALA A 11 -3.49 -15.89 -12.66
CA ALA A 11 -3.25 -16.74 -11.50
C ALA A 11 -2.81 -15.95 -10.26
N ALA A 12 -1.99 -14.90 -10.44
CA ALA A 12 -1.64 -13.98 -9.36
C ALA A 12 -2.85 -13.14 -8.89
N LEU A 13 -3.72 -12.72 -9.82
CA LEU A 13 -4.99 -12.04 -9.52
C LEU A 13 -5.95 -12.94 -8.73
N ALA A 14 -6.05 -14.22 -9.10
CA ALA A 14 -6.88 -15.21 -8.40
C ALA A 14 -6.36 -15.54 -6.99
N ARG A 15 -5.04 -15.43 -6.77
CA ARG A 15 -4.40 -15.54 -5.44
C ARG A 15 -4.52 -14.25 -4.62
N LEU A 16 -4.87 -13.15 -5.28
CA LEU A 16 -5.14 -11.85 -4.69
C LEU A 16 -6.54 -11.86 -4.07
N LYS A 17 -6.64 -12.49 -2.90
CA LYS A 17 -7.88 -12.50 -2.13
C LYS A 17 -8.13 -11.10 -1.57
N ALA A 18 -9.13 -10.40 -2.11
CA ALA A 18 -9.86 -9.42 -1.33
C ALA A 18 -10.63 -10.18 -0.25
N TYR A 19 -10.03 -10.35 0.92
CA TYR A 19 -10.67 -11.05 2.03
C TYR A 19 -11.89 -10.23 2.50
N GLU A 20 -13.08 -10.81 2.34
CA GLU A 20 -14.26 -10.45 3.13
C GLU A 20 -14.30 -11.38 4.33
N GLY A 21 -14.23 -10.81 5.54
CA GLY A 21 -14.27 -11.55 6.81
C GLY A 21 -12.93 -12.16 7.24
N ILE A 22 -12.27 -11.49 8.19
CA ILE A 22 -11.22 -12.06 9.05
C ILE A 22 -11.72 -11.86 10.50
N PRO A 23 -11.54 -12.84 11.41
CA PRO A 23 -12.12 -12.82 12.76
C PRO A 23 -11.67 -11.60 13.59
N PRO A 24 -12.55 -11.11 14.50
CA PRO A 24 -12.27 -9.97 15.38
C PRO A 24 -11.05 -10.28 16.28
N PRO A 25 -10.15 -9.31 16.57
CA PRO A 25 -10.41 -7.88 16.74
C PRO A 25 -9.44 -7.00 15.94
N TYR A 26 -9.71 -6.68 14.68
CA TYR A 26 -8.97 -5.63 13.98
C TYR A 26 -9.90 -4.82 13.06
N ASP A 27 -9.86 -3.50 13.23
CA ASP A 27 -10.76 -2.54 12.59
C ASP A 27 -10.76 -2.60 11.06
N LYS A 28 -11.98 -2.43 10.56
CA LYS A 28 -12.50 -2.66 9.21
C LYS A 28 -11.91 -1.69 8.16
N ILE A 29 -10.70 -1.91 7.64
CA ILE A 29 -10.29 -1.38 6.33
C ILE A 29 -9.41 -2.41 5.61
N LYS A 30 -9.90 -2.90 4.47
CA LYS A 30 -9.23 -3.80 3.52
C LYS A 30 -7.82 -3.27 3.18
N ARG A 31 -6.74 -4.04 3.43
CA ARG A 31 -5.34 -3.67 3.07
C ARG A 31 -4.62 -4.82 2.38
N MET A 32 -4.07 -4.57 1.20
CA MET A 32 -3.40 -5.58 0.36
C MET A 32 -1.92 -5.81 0.75
N VAL A 33 -1.29 -4.82 1.39
CA VAL A 33 0.12 -4.90 1.84
C VAL A 33 0.29 -5.82 3.06
N ILE A 34 -0.72 -5.89 3.93
CA ILE A 34 -0.69 -6.71 5.15
C ILE A 34 -0.65 -8.22 4.84
N PRO A 35 -1.42 -8.76 3.88
CA PRO A 35 -1.33 -10.16 3.45
C PRO A 35 0.07 -10.65 3.06
N ASP A 36 0.90 -9.82 2.43
CA ASP A 36 2.25 -10.23 2.04
C ASP A 36 3.24 -10.11 3.22
N ALA A 37 3.09 -9.11 4.09
CA ALA A 37 3.86 -9.04 5.34
C ALA A 37 3.58 -10.25 6.25
N LEU A 38 2.34 -10.74 6.28
CA LEU A 38 1.95 -11.95 7.02
C LEU A 38 2.65 -13.22 6.51
N LYS A 39 3.03 -13.28 5.22
CA LYS A 39 3.80 -14.41 4.68
C LYS A 39 5.26 -14.38 5.13
N MET A 40 5.80 -13.18 5.39
CA MET A 40 7.21 -12.99 5.76
C MET A 40 7.44 -13.01 7.27
N ILE A 41 6.40 -12.81 8.08
CA ILE A 41 6.46 -12.84 9.54
C ILE A 41 5.78 -14.11 10.05
N PRO A 42 6.41 -14.89 10.97
CA PRO A 42 5.78 -16.07 11.58
C PRO A 42 4.68 -15.66 12.59
N HIS A 43 3.59 -15.11 12.08
CA HIS A 43 2.51 -14.46 12.82
C HIS A 43 1.72 -15.39 13.76
N LYS A 44 1.87 -16.71 13.60
CA LYS A 44 1.29 -17.71 14.52
C LYS A 44 2.04 -17.80 15.85
N THR A 45 3.29 -17.36 15.90
CA THR A 45 4.07 -17.30 17.14
C THR A 45 3.74 -16.04 17.93
N LYS A 46 3.86 -16.08 19.26
CA LYS A 46 3.66 -14.89 20.12
C LYS A 46 4.56 -13.72 19.69
N HIS A 47 5.80 -14.02 19.29
CA HIS A 47 6.74 -13.02 18.79
C HIS A 47 6.30 -12.41 17.44
N GLY A 48 5.86 -13.23 16.49
CA GLY A 48 5.39 -12.76 15.19
C GLY A 48 4.10 -11.93 15.30
N ALA A 49 3.19 -12.30 16.19
CA ALA A 49 2.00 -11.50 16.49
C ALA A 49 2.38 -10.12 17.06
N ALA A 50 3.35 -10.07 17.99
CA ALA A 50 3.86 -8.80 18.53
C ALA A 50 4.60 -7.96 17.46
N ALA A 51 5.29 -8.58 16.50
CA ALA A 51 5.89 -7.89 15.37
C ALA A 51 4.82 -7.26 14.45
N LEU A 52 3.75 -8.00 14.16
CA LEU A 52 2.66 -7.50 13.34
C LEU A 52 1.91 -6.35 14.02
N ALA A 53 1.70 -6.42 15.34
CA ALA A 53 1.07 -5.34 16.10
C ALA A 53 1.85 -4.01 16.05
N ARG A 54 3.18 -4.06 15.84
CA ARG A 54 4.02 -2.87 15.65
C ARG A 54 3.88 -2.25 14.26
N LEU A 55 3.49 -3.04 13.26
CA LEU A 55 3.37 -2.57 11.88
C LEU A 55 2.06 -1.79 11.70
N LYS A 56 2.19 -0.52 11.32
CA LYS A 56 1.05 0.33 10.92
C LYS A 56 1.16 0.64 9.43
N ALA A 57 0.14 0.25 8.67
CA ALA A 57 0.05 0.52 7.23
C ALA A 57 -1.23 1.32 6.93
N TYR A 58 -1.13 2.31 6.05
CA TYR A 58 -2.24 3.19 5.67
C TYR A 58 -2.25 3.39 4.16
N GLU A 59 -3.43 3.64 3.61
CA GLU A 59 -3.59 4.11 2.23
C GLU A 59 -3.63 5.64 2.23
N GLY A 60 -2.78 6.27 1.41
CA GLY A 60 -2.50 7.71 1.54
C GLY A 60 -1.74 8.03 2.83
N ILE A 61 -1.72 9.31 3.22
CA ILE A 61 -1.03 9.78 4.43
C ILE A 61 -2.04 10.48 5.35
N PRO A 62 -2.56 9.75 6.36
CA PRO A 62 -3.52 10.32 7.29
C PRO A 62 -2.84 11.25 8.31
N PRO A 63 -3.56 12.23 8.87
CA PRO A 63 -3.12 12.94 10.08
C PRO A 63 -2.92 11.94 11.22
N PRO A 64 -1.86 12.03 12.04
CA PRO A 64 -0.85 13.08 12.16
C PRO A 64 0.43 12.88 11.32
N TYR A 65 0.50 11.85 10.47
CA TYR A 65 1.72 11.49 9.73
C TYR A 65 2.03 12.42 8.55
N ASP A 66 1.08 13.27 8.17
CA ASP A 66 1.21 14.27 7.12
C ASP A 66 2.28 15.34 7.45
N LYS A 67 2.44 15.66 8.74
CA LYS A 67 3.41 16.64 9.26
C LYS A 67 4.79 16.06 9.57
N ILE A 68 4.90 14.73 9.66
CA ILE A 68 6.13 14.04 10.06
C ILE A 68 7.03 13.85 8.83
N LYS A 69 8.35 13.93 9.01
CA LYS A 69 9.32 13.62 7.95
C LYS A 69 9.21 12.15 7.58
N ARG A 70 8.89 11.89 6.31
CA ARG A 70 8.81 10.54 5.75
C ARG A 70 10.19 10.07 5.32
N MET A 71 10.53 8.84 5.69
CA MET A 71 11.75 8.17 5.26
C MET A 71 11.47 7.25 4.07
N VAL A 72 12.51 6.99 3.29
CA VAL A 72 12.47 6.11 2.12
C VAL A 72 13.50 5.01 2.33
N ILE A 73 13.17 3.79 1.94
CA ILE A 73 14.11 2.66 1.91
C ILE A 73 14.71 2.60 0.51
N PRO A 74 15.99 2.95 0.30
CA PRO A 74 16.60 3.00 -1.03
C PRO A 74 16.55 1.64 -1.74
N ASP A 75 16.71 0.56 -0.99
CA ASP A 75 16.75 -0.79 -1.53
C ASP A 75 15.41 -1.27 -2.10
N ALA A 76 14.30 -0.63 -1.73
CA ALA A 76 12.97 -0.92 -2.25
C ALA A 76 12.54 0.04 -3.38
N LEU A 77 13.39 1.00 -3.78
CA LEU A 77 13.04 1.96 -4.80
C LEU A 77 13.03 1.34 -6.19
N LYS A 78 11.87 1.42 -6.86
CA LYS A 78 11.70 1.00 -8.25
C LYS A 78 12.75 1.63 -9.18
N ALA A 79 13.04 2.92 -9.04
CA ALA A 79 13.97 3.63 -9.92
C ALA A 79 15.40 3.07 -9.86
N LEU A 80 15.78 2.48 -8.71
CA LEU A 80 17.10 1.89 -8.50
C LEU A 80 17.13 0.40 -8.82
N ARG A 81 16.04 -0.33 -8.53
CA ARG A 81 16.00 -1.80 -8.64
C ARG A 81 15.44 -2.33 -9.96
N LEU A 82 14.57 -1.59 -10.63
CA LEU A 82 13.95 -2.02 -11.88
C LEU A 82 14.66 -1.39 -13.08
N GLN A 83 15.17 -2.23 -13.99
CA GLN A 83 15.78 -1.78 -15.24
C GLN A 83 14.78 -1.01 -16.12
N LYS A 84 15.29 -0.02 -16.86
CA LYS A 84 14.50 0.75 -17.83
C LYS A 84 13.97 -0.17 -18.93
N GLY A 85 12.71 0.02 -19.32
CA GLY A 85 12.03 -0.81 -20.33
C GLY A 85 11.18 -1.96 -19.77
N HIS A 86 11.38 -2.34 -18.50
CA HIS A 86 10.56 -3.37 -17.87
C HIS A 86 9.18 -2.86 -17.47
N LYS A 87 8.16 -3.69 -17.73
CA LYS A 87 6.76 -3.39 -17.44
C LYS A 87 6.50 -3.58 -15.94
N TYR A 88 5.79 -2.64 -15.34
CA TYR A 88 5.39 -2.69 -13.93
C TYR A 88 3.91 -2.33 -13.80
N CYS A 89 3.34 -2.58 -12.63
CA CYS A 89 1.98 -2.15 -12.29
C CYS A 89 2.00 -1.30 -11.02
N LEU A 90 1.01 -0.42 -10.90
CA LEU A 90 0.78 0.35 -9.67
C LEU A 90 -0.23 -0.41 -8.83
N LEU A 91 0.12 -0.64 -7.57
CA LEU A 91 -0.72 -1.37 -6.61
C LEU A 91 -2.13 -0.78 -6.51
N GLY A 92 -2.24 0.55 -6.41
CA GLY A 92 -3.54 1.22 -6.32
C GLY A 92 -4.42 1.00 -7.55
N LYS A 93 -3.83 1.01 -8.76
CA LYS A 93 -4.56 0.75 -10.00
C LYS A 93 -5.02 -0.71 -10.09
N LEU A 94 -4.14 -1.64 -9.75
CA LEU A 94 -4.49 -3.07 -9.69
C LEU A 94 -5.61 -3.32 -8.67
N SER A 95 -5.55 -2.66 -7.52
CA SER A 95 -6.57 -2.80 -6.47
C SER A 95 -7.95 -2.30 -6.93
N SER A 96 -7.98 -1.17 -7.65
CA SER A 96 -9.23 -0.65 -8.24
C SER A 96 -9.83 -1.63 -9.26
N GLU A 97 -9.00 -2.26 -10.10
CA GLU A 97 -9.44 -3.26 -11.08
C GLU A 97 -10.00 -4.54 -10.42
N VAL A 98 -9.58 -4.87 -9.19
CA VAL A 98 -10.06 -6.02 -8.39
C VAL A 98 -11.28 -5.64 -7.52
N GLY A 99 -11.84 -4.44 -7.69
CA GLY A 99 -13.06 -4.00 -7.00
C GLY A 99 -12.83 -3.20 -5.71
N TRP A 100 -11.64 -2.61 -5.53
CA TRP A 100 -11.41 -1.67 -4.43
C TRP A 100 -11.87 -0.24 -4.79
N ASN A 101 -12.99 0.18 -4.18
CA ASN A 101 -13.71 1.40 -4.57
C ASN A 101 -13.16 2.72 -4.00
N HIS A 102 -12.17 2.67 -3.09
CA HIS A 102 -11.66 3.88 -2.41
C HIS A 102 -10.54 4.61 -3.18
N TYR A 103 -10.18 4.13 -4.36
CA TYR A 103 -9.07 4.66 -5.15
C TYR A 103 -9.23 6.16 -5.47
N ASP A 104 -10.40 6.57 -5.96
CA ASP A 104 -10.65 7.97 -6.33
C ASP A 104 -10.76 8.89 -5.11
N THR A 105 -11.41 8.42 -4.05
CA THR A 105 -11.51 9.15 -2.78
C THR A 105 -10.11 9.46 -2.21
N ILE A 106 -9.21 8.48 -2.18
CA ILE A 106 -7.85 8.68 -1.67
C ILE A 106 -7.06 9.63 -2.56
N LYS A 107 -7.23 9.56 -3.88
CA LYS A 107 -6.57 10.45 -4.84
C LYS A 107 -6.95 11.92 -4.61
N GLU A 108 -8.22 12.20 -4.35
CA GLU A 108 -8.69 13.55 -4.01
C GLU A 108 -8.13 14.04 -2.67
N LEU A 109 -8.13 13.19 -1.64
CA LEU A 109 -7.60 13.53 -0.32
C LEU A 109 -6.09 13.80 -0.37
N GLU A 110 -5.33 12.99 -1.12
CA GLU A 110 -3.89 13.21 -1.31
C GLU A 110 -3.59 14.49 -2.10
N LYS A 111 -4.46 14.89 -3.04
CA LYS A 111 -4.32 16.18 -3.74
C LYS A 111 -4.43 17.35 -2.76
N LYS A 112 -5.49 17.37 -1.95
CA LYS A 112 -5.70 18.37 -0.89
C LYS A 112 -4.53 18.42 0.10
N ARG A 113 -3.99 17.25 0.48
CA ARG A 113 -2.82 17.15 1.36
C ARG A 113 -1.56 17.76 0.75
N LYS A 114 -1.30 17.51 -0.54
CA LYS A 114 -0.13 18.05 -1.24
C LYS A 114 -0.18 19.56 -1.41
N GLU A 115 -1.36 20.13 -1.68
CA GLU A 115 -1.57 21.59 -1.75
C GLU A 115 -1.22 22.25 -0.41
N ARG A 116 -1.72 21.71 0.72
CA ARG A 116 -1.37 22.19 2.07
C ARG A 116 0.12 22.05 2.38
N ALA A 117 0.72 20.92 1.98
CA ALA A 117 2.15 20.67 2.18
C ALA A 117 3.02 21.65 1.37
N HIS A 118 2.60 22.00 0.15
CA HIS A 118 3.28 22.97 -0.71
C HIS A 118 3.30 24.37 -0.06
N VAL A 119 2.15 24.85 0.41
CA VAL A 119 2.08 26.13 1.14
C VAL A 119 2.99 26.15 2.37
N THR A 120 3.03 25.05 3.11
CA THR A 120 3.90 24.93 4.29
C THR A 120 5.39 24.92 3.90
N TYR A 121 5.74 24.31 2.77
CA TYR A 121 7.09 24.28 2.25
C TYR A 121 7.55 25.66 1.79
N GLU A 122 6.74 26.38 1.01
CA GLU A 122 7.06 27.73 0.54
C GLU A 122 7.20 28.73 1.70
N ARG A 123 6.47 28.54 2.81
CA ARG A 123 6.66 29.33 4.03
C ARG A 123 7.95 29.00 4.80
N LYS A 124 8.49 27.79 4.61
CA LYS A 124 9.69 27.30 5.30
C LYS A 124 10.96 27.60 4.50
N LYS A 125 10.84 27.69 3.19
CA LYS A 125 11.89 28.06 2.25
C LYS A 125 12.33 29.50 2.51
#